data_AF-A0A4S8HDX0-F1
#
_entry.id   AF-A0A4S8HDX0-F1
#
_cell.length_a   1.000
_cell.length_b   1.000
_cell.length_c   1.000
_cell.angle_alpha   90.00
_cell.angle_beta   90.00
_cell.angle_gamma   90.00
#
_symmetry.space_group_name_H-M   'P 1'
#
loop_
_entity.id
_entity.type
_entity.pdbx_description
1 polymer ?
#
loop_
_entity_poly.entity_id
_entity_poly.type
_entity_poly.pdbx_seq_one_letter_code
_entity_poly.pdbx_strand_id
1 'polypeptide(L)'
;MNRSNRIDKIAILLLSLASIFFTKDVHKKSAVPDVLFHGGCITSGNQTIVIGTLPGTITATAASGGNCNGVYTYQWLMSTDGVFYSEIPGATGQNLTFSSATAHAVGSIVLRTEPPPLNITFYQRRATCGSEEKYTSFVTVTQVEYITYYNVAKNGTFTRNNCGSGYEPTSVTYTVNARTYTSRVSQAAADQLAQDDVNANGQAYANTWANCRRIYYNAYRSQVFTRNNCTGGDIGTNVTYWVDAGTKTSLISQADADQKAQNEIDAYGQWYANVRGSCVSPNISIIVTNQTNEQFTATYTNTATGTTYFYYIYPNVTDYELGPIPKGTYNVAIRAPNNFTLYEWIFSNNAYYLAGSNTYILDGMDLTCDHCGRMDIYYY
;
A
#
# COMPACT_ATOMS: atom_id res chain seq x y z
N MET A 1 -112.47 -29.32 -12.74
CA MET A 1 -112.19 -30.67 -13.29
C MET A 1 -110.85 -31.13 -12.74
N ASN A 2 -110.82 -32.38 -12.24
CA ASN A 2 -109.65 -33.24 -11.94
C ASN A 2 -108.73 -32.84 -10.77
N ARG A 3 -108.69 -33.65 -9.70
CA ARG A 3 -107.94 -34.92 -9.51
C ARG A 3 -106.44 -34.62 -9.44
N SER A 4 -105.61 -35.17 -8.58
CA SER A 4 -105.65 -36.21 -7.54
C SER A 4 -104.22 -36.28 -6.98
N ASN A 5 -104.05 -36.98 -5.86
CA ASN A 5 -102.81 -37.50 -5.24
C ASN A 5 -102.24 -36.61 -4.13
N ARG A 6 -102.56 -36.89 -2.85
CA ARG A 6 -101.96 -37.94 -1.99
C ARG A 6 -100.43 -37.93 -2.06
N ILE A 7 -99.78 -37.53 -0.95
CA ILE A 7 -98.84 -38.29 -0.10
C ILE A 7 -98.85 -37.52 1.25
N ASP A 8 -99.55 -38.01 2.29
CA ASP A 8 -98.98 -38.77 3.44
C ASP A 8 -97.92 -37.95 4.22
N LYS A 9 -97.90 -37.78 5.55
CA LYS A 9 -98.61 -38.36 6.70
C LYS A 9 -97.97 -37.77 7.99
N ILE A 10 -98.68 -37.87 9.14
CA ILE A 10 -98.17 -37.83 10.55
C ILE A 10 -97.90 -36.42 11.11
N ALA A 11 -98.40 -35.95 12.27
CA ALA A 11 -99.27 -36.43 13.37
C ALA A 11 -99.49 -35.20 14.31
N ILE A 12 -100.72 -34.81 14.73
CA ILE A 12 -101.40 -35.15 16.02
C ILE A 12 -100.61 -34.58 17.23
N LEU A 13 -101.09 -33.75 18.18
CA LEU A 13 -102.44 -33.43 18.69
C LEU A 13 -102.38 -32.28 19.75
N LEU A 14 -103.49 -31.52 19.86
CA LEU A 14 -104.07 -30.84 21.04
C LEU A 14 -103.35 -29.69 21.80
N LEU A 15 -103.94 -28.50 21.70
CA LEU A 15 -104.01 -27.49 22.77
C LEU A 15 -105.43 -26.90 22.77
N SER A 16 -106.18 -27.10 23.86
CA SER A 16 -107.48 -26.45 24.08
C SER A 16 -107.63 -26.02 25.54
N LEU A 17 -108.02 -24.75 25.72
CA LEU A 17 -109.12 -24.25 26.57
C LEU A 17 -108.75 -22.99 27.35
N ALA A 18 -109.66 -22.02 27.25
CA ALA A 18 -109.57 -20.67 27.76
C ALA A 18 -110.67 -20.41 28.81
N SER A 19 -110.29 -19.64 29.85
CA SER A 19 -111.10 -18.71 30.67
C SER A 19 -112.04 -19.34 31.74
N ILE A 20 -112.29 -18.83 32.97
CA ILE A 20 -112.26 -17.49 33.63
C ILE A 20 -112.15 -17.75 35.17
N PHE A 21 -111.35 -17.09 36.02
CA PHE A 21 -111.62 -15.86 36.83
C PHE A 21 -110.48 -15.67 37.87
N PHE A 22 -109.94 -14.45 38.06
CA PHE A 22 -109.75 -13.75 39.35
C PHE A 22 -108.85 -12.49 39.22
N THR A 23 -109.37 -11.41 39.79
CA THR A 23 -108.88 -10.09 40.24
C THR A 23 -107.40 -9.67 40.19
N LYS A 24 -107.23 -8.37 39.88
CA LYS A 24 -106.08 -7.46 40.09
C LYS A 24 -105.19 -7.80 41.29
N ASP A 25 -103.87 -7.79 41.08
CA ASP A 25 -102.97 -7.05 41.96
C ASP A 25 -101.83 -6.38 41.20
N VAL A 26 -101.64 -5.10 41.49
CA VAL A 26 -100.69 -4.19 40.87
C VAL A 26 -99.39 -4.31 41.64
N HIS A 27 -98.36 -4.93 41.06
CA HIS A 27 -96.96 -4.53 41.28
C HIS A 27 -96.27 -4.57 39.91
N LYS A 28 -96.48 -3.51 39.09
CA LYS A 28 -95.44 -3.11 38.14
C LYS A 28 -94.25 -2.67 38.98
N LYS A 29 -93.36 -3.60 39.32
CA LYS A 29 -91.99 -3.26 39.66
C LYS A 29 -91.45 -2.59 38.40
N SER A 30 -91.31 -1.28 38.46
CA SER A 30 -90.63 -0.50 37.42
C SER A 30 -89.28 -1.16 37.21
N ALA A 31 -89.11 -1.88 36.10
CA ALA A 31 -87.79 -2.23 35.62
C ALA A 31 -87.19 -0.90 35.15
N VAL A 32 -86.48 -0.23 36.06
CA VAL A 32 -85.51 0.78 35.65
C VAL A 32 -84.65 0.09 34.59
N PRO A 33 -84.53 0.62 33.35
CA PRO A 33 -83.64 -0.01 32.38
C PRO A 33 -82.27 -0.08 33.04
N ASP A 34 -81.77 -1.31 33.21
CA ASP A 34 -80.46 -1.52 33.79
C ASP A 34 -79.48 -0.82 32.85
N VAL A 35 -78.99 0.35 33.26
CA VAL A 35 -78.15 1.17 32.40
C VAL A 35 -76.85 0.40 32.29
N LEU A 36 -76.58 -0.20 31.13
CA LEU A 36 -75.43 -1.07 30.96
C LEU A 36 -74.14 -0.34 31.38
N PHE A 37 -73.42 -0.89 32.35
CA PHE A 37 -72.17 -0.31 32.82
C PHE A 37 -71.04 -0.51 31.80
N HIS A 38 -70.44 0.60 31.37
CA HIS A 38 -69.30 0.64 30.46
C HIS A 38 -68.09 1.25 31.17
N GLY A 39 -66.98 0.51 31.26
CA GLY A 39 -65.76 0.95 31.98
C GLY A 39 -64.94 2.04 31.27
N GLY A 40 -65.40 2.49 30.11
CA GLY A 40 -64.69 3.38 29.19
C GLY A 40 -63.71 2.63 28.28
N CYS A 41 -63.01 3.38 27.43
CA CYS A 41 -62.04 2.86 26.47
C CYS A 41 -60.72 3.62 26.60
N ILE A 42 -59.59 2.92 26.47
CA ILE A 42 -58.30 3.58 26.23
C ILE A 42 -58.31 4.16 24.82
N THR A 43 -57.88 5.41 24.70
CA THR A 43 -57.85 6.19 23.45
C THR A 43 -56.44 6.45 22.94
N SER A 44 -55.44 6.41 23.83
CA SER A 44 -54.02 6.45 23.44
C SER A 44 -53.58 5.10 22.85
N GLY A 45 -52.82 5.14 21.76
CA GLY A 45 -52.21 3.94 21.17
C GLY A 45 -51.00 3.42 21.95
N ASN A 46 -50.46 2.28 21.51
CA ASN A 46 -49.23 1.70 22.04
C ASN A 46 -48.06 2.68 21.92
N GLN A 47 -47.19 2.68 22.92
CA GLN A 47 -46.04 3.57 22.98
C GLN A 47 -44.74 2.78 22.90
N THR A 48 -43.75 3.31 22.17
CA THR A 48 -42.36 2.82 22.19
C THR A 48 -41.47 3.92 22.72
N ILE A 49 -40.73 3.63 23.79
CA ILE A 49 -39.90 4.62 24.49
C ILE A 49 -38.49 4.08 24.76
N VAL A 50 -37.54 4.98 25.00
CA VAL A 50 -36.17 4.61 25.40
C VAL A 50 -36.15 4.32 26.88
N ILE A 51 -35.39 3.31 27.32
CA ILE A 51 -35.19 3.05 28.76
C ILE A 51 -34.78 4.34 29.49
N GLY A 52 -35.41 4.57 30.65
CA GLY A 52 -35.17 5.74 31.50
C GLY A 52 -35.95 7.01 31.12
N THR A 53 -36.75 6.98 30.04
CA THR A 53 -37.65 8.09 29.68
C THR A 53 -39.06 7.86 30.23
N LEU A 54 -39.80 8.95 30.42
CA LEU A 54 -41.21 8.88 30.86
C LEU A 54 -42.11 8.50 29.68
N PRO A 55 -43.03 7.53 29.84
CA PRO A 55 -44.09 7.33 28.87
C PRO A 55 -45.01 8.56 28.81
N GLY A 56 -45.61 8.79 27.64
CA GLY A 56 -46.70 9.74 27.48
C GLY A 56 -47.92 9.32 28.29
N THR A 57 -48.77 10.29 28.62
CA THR A 57 -50.01 10.05 29.38
C THR A 57 -50.91 9.07 28.61
N ILE A 58 -51.35 8.01 29.29
CA ILE A 58 -52.34 7.08 28.73
C ILE A 58 -53.72 7.67 28.98
N THR A 59 -54.42 8.01 27.91
CA THR A 59 -55.74 8.66 27.96
C THR A 59 -56.85 7.64 27.80
N ALA A 60 -57.88 7.74 28.63
CA ALA A 60 -59.07 6.89 28.54
C ALA A 60 -60.35 7.71 28.71
N THR A 61 -61.44 7.30 28.07
CA THR A 61 -62.75 7.96 28.24
C THR A 61 -63.29 7.75 29.66
N ALA A 62 -64.22 8.59 30.10
CA ALA A 62 -64.92 8.34 31.36
C ALA A 62 -65.78 7.07 31.24
N ALA A 63 -65.96 6.35 32.36
CA ALA A 63 -66.96 5.31 32.44
C ALA A 63 -68.38 5.90 32.34
N SER A 64 -69.35 5.09 31.94
CA SER A 64 -70.73 5.51 31.73
C SER A 64 -71.72 4.39 32.06
N GLY A 65 -72.96 4.76 32.39
CA GLY A 65 -74.00 3.81 32.77
C GLY A 65 -73.83 3.22 34.17
N GLY A 66 -74.44 2.08 34.43
CA GLY A 66 -74.49 1.44 35.75
C GLY A 66 -75.37 2.19 36.77
N ASN A 67 -75.57 1.56 37.93
CA ASN A 67 -76.49 2.02 38.97
C ASN A 67 -75.80 2.83 40.09
N CYS A 68 -74.71 3.53 39.79
CA CYS A 68 -73.92 4.33 40.74
C CYS A 68 -74.13 5.84 40.62
N ASN A 69 -75.23 6.28 39.98
CA ASN A 69 -75.57 7.71 39.82
C ASN A 69 -74.43 8.56 39.19
N GLY A 70 -73.67 7.96 38.26
CA GLY A 70 -72.54 8.62 37.60
C GLY A 70 -71.27 8.76 38.44
N VAL A 71 -71.24 8.17 39.64
CA VAL A 71 -70.07 8.15 40.52
C VAL A 71 -69.26 6.89 40.25
N TYR A 72 -68.17 7.04 39.50
CA TYR A 72 -67.24 5.96 39.19
C TYR A 72 -65.94 6.13 39.95
N THR A 73 -65.37 5.01 40.40
CA THR A 73 -63.98 4.97 40.86
C THR A 73 -63.12 4.23 39.84
N TYR A 74 -61.85 4.64 39.74
CA TYR A 74 -60.90 4.02 38.83
C TYR A 74 -59.70 3.48 39.60
N GLN A 75 -59.10 2.42 39.05
CA GLN A 75 -57.81 1.90 39.48
C GLN A 75 -57.04 1.43 38.24
N TRP A 76 -55.86 1.99 38.00
CA TRP A 76 -54.97 1.50 36.95
C TRP A 76 -54.23 0.25 37.40
N LEU A 77 -54.05 -0.68 36.47
CA LEU A 77 -53.33 -1.92 36.65
C LEU A 77 -52.22 -2.05 35.60
N MET A 78 -51.15 -2.74 35.97
CA MET A 78 -50.06 -3.09 35.07
C MET A 78 -49.82 -4.60 35.04
N SER A 79 -49.26 -5.09 33.94
CA SER A 79 -48.84 -6.48 33.78
C SER A 79 -47.57 -6.57 32.95
N THR A 80 -46.73 -7.57 33.24
CA THR A 80 -45.51 -7.89 32.47
C THR A 80 -45.71 -9.07 31.51
N ASP A 81 -46.80 -9.83 31.65
CA ASP A 81 -47.12 -11.00 30.82
C ASP A 81 -48.42 -10.86 30.04
N GLY A 82 -49.16 -9.76 30.25
CA GLY A 82 -50.44 -9.48 29.62
C GLY A 82 -51.60 -10.32 30.18
N VAL A 83 -51.35 -11.16 31.19
CA VAL A 83 -52.32 -12.10 31.77
C VAL A 83 -52.61 -11.73 33.22
N PHE A 84 -51.57 -11.59 34.05
CA PHE A 84 -51.70 -11.26 35.46
C PHE A 84 -51.46 -9.77 35.68
N TYR A 85 -52.49 -9.07 36.16
CA TYR A 85 -52.47 -7.63 36.40
C TYR A 85 -52.40 -7.32 37.89
N SER A 86 -51.48 -6.42 38.27
CA SER A 86 -51.36 -5.85 39.61
C SER A 86 -51.76 -4.39 39.62
N GLU A 87 -52.29 -3.90 40.75
CA GLU A 87 -52.69 -2.51 40.89
C GLU A 87 -51.47 -1.58 40.96
N ILE A 88 -51.56 -0.43 40.29
CA ILE A 88 -50.59 0.65 40.43
C ILE A 88 -51.02 1.54 41.60
N PRO A 89 -50.30 1.55 42.73
CA PRO A 89 -50.74 2.25 43.94
C PRO A 89 -51.00 3.74 43.68
N GLY A 90 -52.17 4.23 44.10
CA GLY A 90 -52.57 5.64 43.97
C GLY A 90 -52.98 6.09 42.57
N ALA A 91 -52.90 5.23 41.55
CA ALA A 91 -53.31 5.57 40.20
C ALA A 91 -54.83 5.43 40.01
N THR A 92 -55.60 6.37 40.57
CA THR A 92 -57.07 6.37 40.58
C THR A 92 -57.72 7.39 39.63
N GLY A 93 -56.91 8.09 38.84
CA GLY A 93 -57.38 9.07 37.86
C GLY A 93 -58.00 8.43 36.60
N GLN A 94 -58.80 9.21 35.87
CA GLN A 94 -59.32 8.79 34.57
C GLN A 94 -58.19 8.46 33.58
N ASN A 95 -57.14 9.28 33.54
CA ASN A 95 -55.94 9.07 32.73
C ASN A 95 -54.78 8.60 33.62
N LEU A 96 -53.82 7.87 33.05
CA LEU A 96 -52.58 7.49 33.74
C LEU A 96 -51.44 8.40 33.30
N THR A 97 -50.93 9.18 34.25
CA THR A 97 -49.74 10.02 34.09
C THR A 97 -48.57 9.41 34.85
N PHE A 98 -47.39 9.41 34.26
CA PHE A 98 -46.18 8.86 34.88
C PHE A 98 -45.39 9.99 35.55
N SER A 99 -45.09 9.85 36.85
CA SER A 99 -44.33 10.83 37.63
C SER A 99 -42.87 10.44 37.84
N SER A 100 -42.51 9.20 37.50
CA SER A 100 -41.16 8.66 37.55
C SER A 100 -40.97 7.67 36.42
N ALA A 101 -39.74 7.58 35.90
CA ALA A 101 -39.41 6.55 34.93
C ALA A 101 -39.66 5.18 35.57
N THR A 102 -40.27 4.26 34.81
CA THR A 102 -40.45 2.88 35.24
C THR A 102 -39.09 2.28 35.57
N ALA A 103 -38.86 1.92 36.85
CA ALA A 103 -37.62 1.29 37.28
C ALA A 103 -37.52 -0.10 36.66
N HIS A 104 -36.44 -0.34 35.91
CA HIS A 104 -36.06 -1.68 35.49
C HIS A 104 -34.87 -2.13 36.34
N ALA A 105 -34.97 -3.30 36.97
CA ALA A 105 -33.81 -3.94 37.57
C ALA A 105 -32.89 -4.38 36.44
N VAL A 106 -31.82 -3.63 36.19
CA VAL A 106 -30.81 -3.98 35.18
C VAL A 106 -30.03 -5.19 35.70
N GLY A 107 -30.56 -6.37 35.48
CA GLY A 107 -29.92 -7.64 35.75
C GLY A 107 -29.51 -8.28 34.44
N SER A 108 -28.19 -8.42 34.24
CA SER A 108 -27.53 -9.18 33.18
C SER A 108 -27.19 -8.41 31.90
N ILE A 109 -25.88 -8.25 31.70
CA ILE A 109 -25.25 -8.18 30.39
C ILE A 109 -25.74 -9.38 29.58
N VAL A 110 -26.68 -9.15 28.66
CA VAL A 110 -27.10 -10.16 27.71
C VAL A 110 -26.13 -10.13 26.53
N LEU A 111 -25.30 -11.16 26.43
CA LEU A 111 -24.56 -11.46 25.22
C LEU A 111 -25.56 -11.84 24.11
N ARG A 112 -25.81 -10.87 23.23
CA ARG A 112 -26.25 -10.95 21.83
C ARG A 112 -27.01 -12.24 21.41
N THR A 113 -28.32 -12.11 21.33
CA THR A 113 -29.11 -12.59 20.18
C THR A 113 -29.95 -11.42 19.68
N GLU A 114 -29.90 -11.10 18.39
CA GLU A 114 -30.90 -10.20 17.80
C GLU A 114 -32.28 -10.89 17.79
N PRO A 115 -33.39 -10.17 18.06
CA PRO A 115 -33.50 -8.80 18.55
C PRO A 115 -33.33 -8.73 20.09
N PRO A 116 -32.95 -7.55 20.65
CA PRO A 116 -32.87 -7.37 22.10
C PRO A 116 -34.23 -7.70 22.76
N PRO A 117 -34.25 -8.25 23.99
CA PRO A 117 -35.50 -8.51 24.69
C PRO A 117 -36.27 -7.20 24.84
N LEU A 118 -37.46 -7.14 24.26
CA LEU A 118 -38.37 -6.00 24.40
C LEU A 118 -39.01 -6.06 25.78
N ASN A 119 -38.81 -5.02 26.57
CA ASN A 119 -39.48 -4.86 27.85
C ASN A 119 -40.86 -4.25 27.62
N ILE A 120 -41.88 -5.11 27.55
CA ILE A 120 -43.27 -4.71 27.29
C ILE A 120 -44.02 -4.69 28.63
N THR A 121 -44.65 -3.56 28.94
CA THR A 121 -45.59 -3.45 30.06
C THR A 121 -46.98 -3.15 29.52
N PHE A 122 -47.96 -3.94 29.96
CA PHE A 122 -49.37 -3.80 29.61
C PHE A 122 -50.06 -2.95 30.67
N TYR A 123 -50.86 -1.98 30.26
CA TYR A 123 -51.64 -1.12 31.16
C TYR A 123 -53.12 -1.23 30.81
N GLN A 124 -53.95 -1.43 31.83
CA GLN A 124 -55.41 -1.39 31.71
C GLN A 124 -56.02 -0.65 32.90
N ARG A 125 -57.25 -0.17 32.75
CA ARG A 125 -57.97 0.53 33.83
C ARG A 125 -59.19 -0.27 34.24
N ARG A 126 -59.35 -0.50 35.54
CA ARG A 126 -60.59 -0.97 36.15
C ARG A 126 -61.45 0.23 36.51
N ALA A 127 -62.71 0.20 36.09
CA ALA A 127 -63.74 1.12 36.56
C ALA A 127 -64.72 0.34 37.43
N THR A 128 -65.11 0.94 38.56
CA THR A 128 -66.05 0.35 39.51
C THR A 128 -67.28 1.25 39.67
N CYS A 129 -68.46 0.63 39.63
CA CYS A 129 -69.76 1.27 39.79
C CYS A 129 -70.57 0.46 40.82
N GLY A 130 -70.60 0.91 42.07
CA GLY A 130 -71.16 0.11 43.17
C GLY A 130 -70.35 -1.19 43.37
N SER A 131 -70.98 -2.34 43.14
CA SER A 131 -70.33 -3.66 43.20
C SER A 131 -69.88 -4.20 41.83
N GLU A 132 -70.16 -3.50 40.74
CA GLU A 132 -69.79 -3.94 39.39
C GLU A 132 -68.42 -3.39 38.99
N GLU A 133 -67.64 -4.24 38.31
CA GLU A 133 -66.34 -3.88 37.76
C GLU A 133 -66.28 -4.16 36.26
N LYS A 134 -65.71 -3.23 35.51
CA LYS A 134 -65.38 -3.39 34.09
C LYS A 134 -63.96 -2.91 33.84
N TYR A 135 -63.29 -3.61 32.94
CA TYR A 135 -61.92 -3.31 32.57
C TYR A 135 -61.91 -2.77 31.14
N THR A 136 -61.05 -1.79 30.89
CA THR A 136 -60.73 -1.37 29.52
C THR A 136 -59.97 -2.48 28.79
N SER A 137 -59.81 -2.36 27.48
CA SER A 137 -58.70 -3.03 26.79
C SER A 137 -57.35 -2.56 27.36
N PHE A 138 -56.27 -3.24 27.00
CA PHE A 138 -54.92 -2.84 27.38
C PHE A 138 -54.24 -1.98 26.32
N VAL A 139 -53.24 -1.21 26.74
CA VAL A 139 -52.24 -0.55 25.89
C VAL A 139 -50.85 -0.99 26.33
N THR A 140 -49.90 -1.07 25.39
CA THR A 140 -48.52 -1.43 25.72
C THR A 140 -47.60 -0.21 25.75
N VAL A 141 -46.66 -0.24 26.69
CA VAL A 141 -45.45 0.60 26.65
C VAL A 141 -44.27 -0.34 26.46
N THR A 142 -43.62 -0.24 25.30
CA THR A 142 -42.45 -1.02 24.93
C THR A 142 -41.20 -0.18 25.15
N GLN A 143 -40.31 -0.64 26.02
CA GLN A 143 -39.02 -0.01 26.26
C GLN A 143 -37.93 -0.63 25.36
N VAL A 144 -37.14 0.23 24.72
CA VAL A 144 -35.97 -0.17 23.90
C VAL A 144 -34.66 0.30 24.54
N GLU A 145 -33.67 -0.59 24.60
CA GLU A 145 -32.28 -0.25 24.89
C GLU A 145 -31.54 0.11 23.61
N TYR A 146 -30.78 1.22 23.61
CA TYR A 146 -29.81 1.48 22.56
C TYR A 146 -28.42 1.08 23.04
N ILE A 147 -27.85 0.06 22.41
CA ILE A 147 -26.43 -0.24 22.58
C ILE A 147 -25.65 0.76 21.72
N THR A 148 -24.80 1.57 22.36
CA THR A 148 -23.87 2.44 21.63
C THR A 148 -22.56 1.69 21.41
N TYR A 149 -22.25 1.42 20.16
CA TYR A 149 -20.98 0.84 19.74
C TYR A 149 -19.97 1.96 19.48
N TYR A 150 -18.73 1.74 19.89
CA TYR A 150 -17.62 2.68 19.70
C TYR A 150 -16.60 2.06 18.77
N ASN A 151 -16.05 2.82 17.82
CA ASN A 151 -15.02 2.27 16.95
C ASN A 151 -13.80 1.79 17.75
N VAL A 152 -13.17 0.71 17.29
CA VAL A 152 -11.78 0.42 17.65
C VAL A 152 -10.84 1.34 16.86
N ALA A 153 -9.60 1.47 17.31
CA ALA A 153 -8.62 2.29 16.58
C ALA A 153 -8.45 1.76 15.16
N LYS A 154 -8.53 2.68 14.18
CA LYS A 154 -8.26 2.41 12.76
C LYS A 154 -7.09 3.26 12.32
N ASN A 155 -6.26 2.74 11.43
CA ASN A 155 -5.13 3.48 10.89
C ASN A 155 -4.85 3.04 9.46
N GLY A 156 -4.12 3.90 8.75
CA GLY A 156 -3.60 3.63 7.42
C GLY A 156 -2.26 4.32 7.23
N THR A 157 -1.39 3.71 6.44
CA THR A 157 -0.10 4.28 6.07
C THR A 157 -0.20 4.86 4.68
N PHE A 158 0.14 6.13 4.53
CA PHE A 158 -0.03 6.89 3.31
C PHE A 158 1.30 7.50 2.90
N THR A 159 1.64 7.37 1.61
CA THR A 159 2.85 7.95 1.02
C THR A 159 2.53 9.33 0.48
N ARG A 160 3.39 10.31 0.81
CA ARG A 160 3.26 11.66 0.25
C ARG A 160 3.34 11.60 -1.27
N ASN A 161 2.38 12.20 -1.97
CA ASN A 161 2.30 12.12 -3.44
C ASN A 161 2.43 13.47 -4.16
N ASN A 162 2.74 14.53 -3.41
CA ASN A 162 2.91 15.90 -3.91
C ASN A 162 4.35 16.40 -3.77
N CYS A 163 5.35 15.51 -3.79
CA CYS A 163 6.75 15.91 -3.83
C CYS A 163 7.11 16.46 -5.23
N GLY A 164 7.91 17.53 -5.26
CA GLY A 164 8.45 18.07 -6.52
C GLY A 164 9.46 17.12 -7.18
N SER A 165 9.82 17.41 -8.43
CA SER A 165 10.88 16.68 -9.13
C SER A 165 12.21 16.72 -8.36
N GLY A 166 12.95 15.61 -8.35
CA GLY A 166 14.22 15.48 -7.61
C GLY A 166 14.05 15.16 -6.11
N TYR A 167 12.85 14.75 -5.68
CA TYR A 167 12.59 14.32 -4.31
C TYR A 167 11.98 12.92 -4.25
N GLU A 168 12.35 12.16 -3.22
CA GLU A 168 11.78 10.87 -2.87
C GLU A 168 10.77 11.03 -1.72
N PRO A 169 9.52 10.56 -1.87
CA PRO A 169 8.50 10.70 -0.83
C PRO A 169 8.71 9.71 0.33
N THR A 170 8.34 10.12 1.54
CA THR A 170 8.19 9.21 2.68
C THR A 170 6.73 8.91 2.97
N SER A 171 6.48 7.89 3.80
CA SER A 171 5.14 7.57 4.31
C SER A 171 4.95 8.03 5.74
N VAL A 172 3.70 8.26 6.13
CA VAL A 172 3.29 8.51 7.52
C VAL A 172 2.00 7.74 7.81
N THR A 173 1.81 7.34 9.07
CA THR A 173 0.59 6.67 9.52
C THR A 173 -0.41 7.70 10.04
N TYR A 174 -1.62 7.67 9.49
CA TYR A 174 -2.77 8.40 10.02
C TYR A 174 -3.61 7.46 10.87
N THR A 175 -3.93 7.88 12.10
CA THR A 175 -4.63 7.05 13.09
C THR A 175 -5.88 7.78 13.59
N VAL A 176 -7.03 7.12 13.45
CA VAL A 176 -8.26 7.45 14.15
C VAL A 176 -8.29 6.62 15.44
N ASN A 177 -8.17 7.30 16.58
CA ASN A 177 -8.17 6.66 17.88
C ASN A 177 -9.50 5.92 18.15
N ALA A 178 -9.47 4.91 19.03
CA ALA A 178 -10.68 4.25 19.49
C ALA A 178 -11.64 5.25 20.16
N ARG A 179 -12.95 4.96 20.09
CA ARG A 179 -14.03 5.80 20.66
C ARG A 179 -14.18 7.21 20.05
N THR A 180 -13.61 7.45 18.87
CA THR A 180 -13.83 8.69 18.10
C THR A 180 -15.21 8.70 17.44
N TYR A 181 -15.63 7.57 16.88
CA TYR A 181 -16.91 7.37 16.19
C TYR A 181 -17.82 6.43 16.96
N THR A 182 -19.12 6.67 16.86
CA THR A 182 -20.16 5.83 17.49
C THR A 182 -21.20 5.36 16.48
N SER A 183 -21.84 4.22 16.75
CA SER A 183 -22.98 3.72 16.00
C SER A 183 -23.99 3.07 16.93
N ARG A 184 -25.29 3.22 16.62
CA ARG A 184 -26.37 2.49 17.29
C ARG A 184 -26.78 1.21 16.55
N VAL A 185 -26.12 0.90 15.43
CA VAL A 185 -26.43 -0.24 14.58
C VAL A 185 -25.56 -1.44 14.97
N SER A 186 -24.23 -1.29 14.90
CA SER A 186 -23.30 -2.38 15.21
C SER A 186 -21.88 -1.86 15.45
N GLN A 187 -21.02 -2.74 15.99
CA GLN A 187 -19.58 -2.49 16.09
C GLN A 187 -18.95 -2.25 14.72
N ALA A 188 -19.30 -3.07 13.73
CA ALA A 188 -18.78 -2.94 12.37
C ALA A 188 -19.16 -1.59 11.74
N ALA A 189 -20.35 -1.06 12.02
CA ALA A 189 -20.76 0.25 11.53
C ALA A 189 -19.93 1.38 12.15
N ALA A 190 -19.64 1.34 13.46
CA ALA A 190 -18.75 2.32 14.09
C ALA A 190 -17.31 2.22 13.56
N ASP A 191 -16.82 1.00 13.36
CA ASP A 191 -15.49 0.74 12.78
C ASP A 191 -15.38 1.18 11.32
N GLN A 192 -16.46 1.06 10.55
CA GLN A 192 -16.51 1.51 9.16
C GLN A 192 -16.41 3.03 9.07
N LEU A 193 -17.11 3.78 9.93
CA LEU A 193 -16.99 5.25 9.98
C LEU A 193 -15.54 5.69 10.26
N ALA A 194 -14.87 5.03 11.21
CA ALA A 194 -13.47 5.29 11.49
C ALA A 194 -12.54 4.93 10.32
N GLN A 195 -12.86 3.87 9.58
CA GLN A 195 -12.12 3.49 8.38
C GLN A 195 -12.34 4.46 7.22
N ASP A 196 -13.56 4.95 7.04
CA ASP A 196 -13.92 5.93 6.01
C ASP A 196 -13.19 7.26 6.24
N ASP A 197 -13.07 7.69 7.50
CA ASP A 197 -12.24 8.84 7.89
C ASP A 197 -10.76 8.62 7.48
N VAL A 198 -10.18 7.48 7.88
CA VAL A 198 -8.80 7.13 7.48
C VAL A 198 -8.62 7.19 5.96
N ASN A 199 -9.57 6.65 5.21
CA ASN A 199 -9.52 6.64 3.75
C ASN A 199 -9.70 8.04 3.13
N ALA A 200 -10.57 8.86 3.70
CA ALA A 200 -10.86 10.21 3.21
C ALA A 200 -9.73 11.21 3.52
N ASN A 201 -9.16 11.14 4.72
CA ASN A 201 -8.26 12.16 5.23
C ASN A 201 -6.78 11.74 5.21
N GLY A 202 -6.49 10.45 5.13
CA GLY A 202 -5.13 9.91 5.24
C GLY A 202 -4.14 10.46 4.21
N GLN A 203 -4.56 10.62 2.94
CA GLN A 203 -3.68 11.16 1.90
C GLN A 203 -3.40 12.67 2.10
N ALA A 204 -4.40 13.46 2.50
CA ALA A 204 -4.22 14.88 2.79
C ALA A 204 -3.28 15.07 4.00
N TYR A 205 -3.42 14.21 5.00
CA TYR A 205 -2.52 14.15 6.15
C TYR A 205 -1.08 13.83 5.71
N ALA A 206 -0.86 12.80 4.89
CA ALA A 206 0.48 12.49 4.36
C ALA A 206 1.07 13.63 3.52
N ASN A 207 0.26 14.29 2.70
CA ASN A 207 0.70 15.44 1.91
C ASN A 207 1.08 16.66 2.75
N THR A 208 0.65 16.72 4.01
CA THR A 208 1.01 17.78 4.95
C THR A 208 2.22 17.38 5.80
N TRP A 209 2.21 16.17 6.35
CA TRP A 209 3.10 15.77 7.46
C TRP A 209 4.22 14.80 7.08
N ALA A 210 4.08 14.01 6.00
CA ALA A 210 5.22 13.21 5.52
C ALA A 210 6.25 14.10 4.82
N ASN A 211 7.48 13.62 4.73
CA ASN A 211 8.60 14.40 4.20
C ASN A 211 8.86 14.07 2.73
N CYS A 212 9.43 15.04 2.01
CA CYS A 212 10.06 14.83 0.72
C CYS A 212 11.58 14.89 0.93
N ARG A 213 12.29 13.78 0.69
CA ARG A 213 13.74 13.72 0.84
C ARG A 213 14.39 14.09 -0.48
N ARG A 214 15.34 15.03 -0.46
CA ARG A 214 16.05 15.45 -1.68
C ARG A 214 16.89 14.28 -2.22
N ILE A 215 16.75 13.98 -3.50
CA ILE A 215 17.61 13.05 -4.23
C ILE A 215 18.82 13.84 -4.73
N TYR A 216 19.99 13.38 -4.37
CA TYR A 216 21.26 13.87 -4.89
C TYR A 216 21.73 12.96 -6.01
N TYR A 217 22.28 13.57 -7.04
CA TYR A 217 22.80 12.91 -8.22
C TYR A 217 24.32 13.10 -8.25
N ASN A 218 25.05 12.09 -8.71
CA ASN A 218 26.47 12.24 -8.95
C ASN A 218 26.72 13.23 -10.11
N ALA A 219 27.81 13.98 -10.01
CA ALA A 219 28.44 14.63 -11.14
C ALA A 219 29.13 13.59 -12.04
N TYR A 220 29.46 14.00 -13.27
CA TYR A 220 30.29 13.19 -14.16
C TYR A 220 31.61 12.85 -13.47
N ARG A 221 31.98 11.57 -13.46
CA ARG A 221 33.25 11.09 -12.90
C ARG A 221 33.96 10.23 -13.94
N SER A 222 35.27 10.36 -14.02
CA SER A 222 36.11 9.57 -14.91
C SER A 222 37.51 9.41 -14.34
N GLN A 223 38.15 8.30 -14.67
CA GLN A 223 39.56 8.07 -14.34
C GLN A 223 40.26 7.32 -15.46
N VAL A 224 41.53 7.65 -15.65
CA VAL A 224 42.40 6.98 -16.61
C VAL A 224 43.06 5.79 -15.92
N PHE A 225 42.99 4.63 -16.57
CA PHE A 225 43.63 3.40 -16.15
C PHE A 225 44.57 2.93 -17.25
N THR A 226 45.74 2.42 -16.87
CA THR A 226 46.69 1.84 -17.80
C THR A 226 46.50 0.32 -17.81
N ARG A 227 46.45 -0.29 -18.99
CA ARG A 227 46.49 -1.75 -19.10
C ARG A 227 47.76 -2.27 -18.41
N ASN A 228 47.64 -3.19 -17.45
CA ASN A 228 48.76 -3.60 -16.61
C ASN A 228 49.11 -5.09 -16.69
N ASN A 229 48.44 -5.82 -17.59
CA ASN A 229 48.66 -7.25 -17.82
C ASN A 229 49.37 -7.52 -19.16
N CYS A 230 50.23 -6.61 -19.60
CA CYS A 230 51.10 -6.82 -20.77
C CYS A 230 52.29 -7.72 -20.39
N THR A 231 52.72 -8.53 -21.35
CA THR A 231 53.87 -9.45 -21.21
C THR A 231 55.01 -8.99 -22.13
N GLY A 232 56.20 -9.56 -21.99
CA GLY A 232 57.31 -9.29 -22.91
C GLY A 232 57.91 -7.87 -22.87
N GLY A 233 57.65 -7.10 -21.81
CA GLY A 233 58.15 -5.71 -21.68
C GLY A 233 57.33 -4.68 -22.47
N ASP A 234 56.21 -5.09 -23.06
CA ASP A 234 55.26 -4.16 -23.70
C ASP A 234 54.61 -3.22 -22.67
N ILE A 235 54.28 -2.02 -23.13
CA ILE A 235 53.63 -0.99 -22.34
C ILE A 235 52.13 -0.98 -22.67
N GLY A 236 51.29 -0.95 -21.64
CA GLY A 236 49.85 -0.85 -21.83
C GLY A 236 49.41 0.56 -22.24
N THR A 237 48.42 0.65 -23.13
CA THR A 237 47.78 1.93 -23.44
C THR A 237 46.91 2.42 -22.28
N ASN A 238 46.71 3.73 -22.22
CA ASN A 238 45.74 4.35 -21.30
C ASN A 238 44.32 4.22 -21.84
N VAL A 239 43.37 3.88 -20.96
CA VAL A 239 41.95 3.78 -21.23
C VAL A 239 41.20 4.58 -20.17
N THR A 240 40.21 5.37 -20.58
CA THR A 240 39.37 6.12 -19.65
C THR A 240 38.12 5.30 -19.33
N TYR A 241 37.80 5.12 -18.04
CA TYR A 241 36.52 4.62 -17.57
C TYR A 241 35.75 5.78 -16.94
N TRP A 242 34.44 5.85 -17.19
CA TRP A 242 33.61 6.98 -16.73
C TRP A 242 32.23 6.52 -16.28
N VAL A 243 31.62 7.36 -15.45
CA VAL A 243 30.24 7.27 -14.99
C VAL A 243 29.60 8.63 -15.28
N ASP A 244 28.57 8.63 -16.12
CA ASP A 244 27.87 9.86 -16.51
C ASP A 244 27.18 10.54 -15.32
N ALA A 245 26.93 11.84 -15.45
CA ALA A 245 26.19 12.58 -14.43
C ALA A 245 24.76 12.02 -14.30
N GLY A 246 24.28 11.86 -13.06
CA GLY A 246 22.93 11.36 -12.80
C GLY A 246 22.76 9.83 -12.78
N THR A 247 23.80 9.05 -13.04
CA THR A 247 23.75 7.57 -13.00
C THR A 247 23.59 7.01 -11.57
N LYS A 248 24.19 7.66 -10.57
CA LYS A 248 24.16 7.28 -9.16
C LYS A 248 23.35 8.28 -8.35
N THR A 249 22.59 7.77 -7.39
CA THR A 249 21.76 8.57 -6.50
C THR A 249 22.10 8.38 -5.03
N SER A 250 21.76 9.38 -4.22
CA SER A 250 21.85 9.35 -2.77
C SER A 250 20.74 10.18 -2.12
N LEU A 251 20.32 9.80 -0.92
CA LEU A 251 19.48 10.63 -0.04
C LEU A 251 20.29 11.37 1.05
N ILE A 252 21.61 11.18 1.08
CA ILE A 252 22.51 11.74 2.09
C ILE A 252 23.07 13.08 1.60
N SER A 253 23.83 13.06 0.49
CA SER A 253 24.46 14.25 -0.08
C SER A 253 24.93 14.01 -1.51
N GLN A 254 25.30 15.08 -2.21
CA GLN A 254 25.96 15.00 -3.52
C GLN A 254 27.31 14.28 -3.43
N ALA A 255 28.08 14.53 -2.38
CA ALA A 255 29.36 13.86 -2.16
C ALA A 255 29.20 12.34 -1.99
N ASP A 256 28.12 11.86 -1.36
CA ASP A 256 27.83 10.43 -1.27
C ASP A 256 27.46 9.83 -2.63
N ALA A 257 26.66 10.53 -3.44
CA ALA A 257 26.35 10.09 -4.80
C ALA A 257 27.63 10.05 -5.67
N ASP A 258 28.48 11.06 -5.56
CA ASP A 258 29.79 11.12 -6.23
C ASP A 258 30.71 9.99 -5.77
N GLN A 259 30.75 9.69 -4.47
CA GLN A 259 31.57 8.61 -3.94
C GLN A 259 31.09 7.26 -4.46
N LYS A 260 29.78 7.04 -4.61
CA LYS A 260 29.25 5.82 -5.25
C LYS A 260 29.68 5.70 -6.71
N ALA A 261 29.75 6.81 -7.44
CA ALA A 261 30.26 6.81 -8.81
C ALA A 261 31.77 6.51 -8.83
N GLN A 262 32.55 7.11 -7.93
CA GLN A 262 33.99 6.84 -7.81
C GLN A 262 34.28 5.39 -7.42
N ASN A 263 33.54 4.84 -6.46
CA ASN A 263 33.70 3.44 -6.04
C ASN A 263 33.47 2.46 -7.20
N GLU A 264 32.53 2.76 -8.11
CA GLU A 264 32.34 1.96 -9.32
C GLU A 264 33.57 2.04 -10.25
N ILE A 265 34.05 3.26 -10.48
CA ILE A 265 35.25 3.50 -11.30
C ILE A 265 36.45 2.75 -10.74
N ASP A 266 36.66 2.80 -9.43
CA ASP A 266 37.77 2.10 -8.75
C ASP A 266 37.60 0.57 -8.82
N ALA A 267 36.37 0.07 -8.72
CA ALA A 267 36.08 -1.36 -8.75
C ALA A 267 36.25 -1.99 -10.14
N TYR A 268 35.86 -1.29 -11.21
CA TYR A 268 35.79 -1.86 -12.56
C TYR A 268 36.81 -1.28 -13.55
N GLY A 269 37.39 -0.12 -13.25
CA GLY A 269 38.24 0.62 -14.18
C GLY A 269 39.47 -0.15 -14.65
N GLN A 270 40.17 -0.85 -13.74
CA GLN A 270 41.35 -1.64 -14.13
C GLN A 270 41.00 -2.85 -15.00
N TRP A 271 39.91 -3.56 -14.66
CA TRP A 271 39.43 -4.67 -15.49
C TRP A 271 39.06 -4.18 -16.89
N TYR A 272 38.35 -3.05 -16.97
CA TYR A 272 37.96 -2.43 -18.23
C TYR A 272 39.18 -2.07 -19.09
N ALA A 273 40.22 -1.46 -18.50
CA ALA A 273 41.48 -1.16 -19.18
C ALA A 273 42.21 -2.42 -19.66
N ASN A 274 42.20 -3.50 -18.87
CA ASN A 274 42.81 -4.78 -19.25
C ASN A 274 42.06 -5.51 -20.37
N VAL A 275 40.78 -5.20 -20.59
CA VAL A 275 40.00 -5.76 -21.71
C VAL A 275 40.07 -4.87 -22.94
N ARG A 276 39.99 -3.55 -22.78
CA ARG A 276 39.85 -2.58 -23.89
C ARG A 276 41.17 -1.94 -24.33
N GLY A 277 42.19 -1.93 -23.48
CA GLY A 277 43.50 -1.38 -23.80
C GLY A 277 44.33 -2.35 -24.65
N SER A 278 45.30 -1.80 -25.38
CA SER A 278 46.28 -2.56 -26.16
C SER A 278 47.62 -2.61 -25.44
N CYS A 279 48.45 -3.60 -25.79
CA CYS A 279 49.87 -3.62 -25.44
C CYS A 279 50.65 -3.12 -26.65
N VAL A 280 51.56 -2.18 -26.42
CA VAL A 280 52.43 -1.61 -27.45
C VAL A 280 53.88 -1.87 -27.08
N SER A 281 54.63 -2.42 -28.01
CA SER A 281 56.07 -2.60 -27.82
C SER A 281 56.74 -1.22 -27.83
N PRO A 282 57.59 -0.91 -26.84
CA PRO A 282 58.32 0.35 -26.82
C PRO A 282 59.27 0.41 -28.02
N ASN A 283 59.59 1.62 -28.49
CA ASN A 283 60.56 1.79 -29.56
C ASN A 283 62.00 1.79 -29.01
N ILE A 284 62.93 1.35 -29.84
CA ILE A 284 64.38 1.60 -29.69
C ILE A 284 64.87 2.49 -30.81
N SER A 285 65.91 3.27 -30.53
CA SER A 285 66.62 4.07 -31.51
C SER A 285 67.72 3.24 -32.19
N ILE A 286 67.77 3.28 -33.52
CA ILE A 286 68.91 2.77 -34.28
C ILE A 286 69.95 3.87 -34.39
N ILE A 287 71.15 3.60 -33.89
CA ILE A 287 72.26 4.54 -33.84
C ILE A 287 73.38 4.00 -34.74
N VAL A 288 73.85 4.82 -35.66
CA VAL A 288 74.88 4.43 -36.63
C VAL A 288 76.10 5.36 -36.60
N THR A 289 77.28 4.78 -36.71
CA THR A 289 78.51 5.46 -37.10
C THR A 289 78.93 4.95 -38.49
N ASN A 290 79.08 5.85 -39.44
CA ASN A 290 79.59 5.53 -40.78
C ASN A 290 80.85 6.36 -41.02
N GLN A 291 82.01 5.73 -40.93
CA GLN A 291 83.31 6.38 -41.17
C GLN A 291 83.78 6.30 -42.63
N THR A 292 82.88 5.92 -43.53
CA THR A 292 83.16 5.89 -44.97
C THR A 292 82.63 7.16 -45.65
N ASN A 293 83.10 7.38 -46.88
CA ASN A 293 82.59 8.46 -47.73
C ASN A 293 81.36 8.05 -48.55
N GLU A 294 80.79 6.87 -48.31
CA GLU A 294 79.71 6.30 -49.08
C GLU A 294 78.37 6.34 -48.32
N GLN A 295 77.27 6.47 -49.05
CA GLN A 295 75.91 6.38 -48.50
C GLN A 295 75.36 4.96 -48.67
N PHE A 296 74.79 4.39 -47.61
CA PHE A 296 74.19 3.06 -47.62
C PHE A 296 72.67 3.14 -47.50
N THR A 297 72.01 2.08 -47.96
CA THR A 297 70.59 1.85 -47.68
C THR A 297 70.44 0.69 -46.71
N ALA A 298 69.67 0.87 -45.65
CA ALA A 298 69.38 -0.15 -44.66
C ALA A 298 67.87 -0.45 -44.59
N THR A 299 67.54 -1.73 -44.54
CA THR A 299 66.19 -2.22 -44.28
C THR A 299 66.15 -3.09 -43.04
N TYR A 300 65.22 -2.80 -42.14
CA TYR A 300 64.91 -3.58 -40.96
C TYR A 300 63.50 -4.15 -41.12
N THR A 301 63.38 -5.45 -41.38
CA THR A 301 62.08 -6.12 -41.52
C THR A 301 61.76 -6.86 -40.23
N ASN A 302 60.73 -6.40 -39.51
CA ASN A 302 60.30 -7.00 -38.25
C ASN A 302 59.78 -8.43 -38.51
N THR A 303 60.37 -9.43 -37.88
CA THR A 303 60.07 -10.84 -38.18
C THR A 303 58.68 -11.28 -37.72
N ALA A 304 58.09 -10.58 -36.73
CA ALA A 304 56.76 -10.89 -36.22
C ALA A 304 55.64 -10.25 -37.05
N THR A 305 55.85 -9.02 -37.54
CA THR A 305 54.81 -8.25 -38.27
C THR A 305 55.02 -8.19 -39.77
N GLY A 306 56.22 -8.48 -40.28
CA GLY A 306 56.61 -8.29 -41.67
C GLY A 306 56.81 -6.83 -42.09
N THR A 307 56.65 -5.87 -41.18
CA THR A 307 56.83 -4.44 -41.47
C THR A 307 58.29 -4.12 -41.73
N THR A 308 58.59 -3.44 -42.84
CA THR A 308 59.95 -3.02 -43.20
C THR A 308 60.14 -1.53 -42.95
N TYR A 309 61.18 -1.19 -42.19
CA TYR A 309 61.66 0.17 -41.97
C TYR A 309 62.87 0.39 -42.87
N PHE A 310 62.88 1.48 -43.64
CA PHE A 310 63.94 1.81 -44.59
C PHE A 310 64.64 3.10 -44.17
N TYR A 311 65.97 3.09 -44.18
CA TYR A 311 66.80 4.22 -43.78
C TYR A 311 67.94 4.47 -44.76
N TYR A 312 68.32 5.73 -44.91
CA TYR A 312 69.58 6.13 -45.53
C TYR A 312 70.63 6.34 -44.44
N ILE A 313 71.79 5.71 -44.61
CA ILE A 313 72.95 5.92 -43.74
C ILE A 313 73.88 6.87 -44.46
N TYR A 314 73.96 8.10 -43.97
CA TYR A 314 74.80 9.14 -44.56
C TYR A 314 76.29 8.91 -44.31
N PRO A 315 77.18 9.38 -45.20
CA PRO A 315 78.63 9.29 -45.03
C PRO A 315 79.13 10.17 -43.87
N ASN A 316 80.25 9.79 -43.27
CA ASN A 316 80.98 10.55 -42.24
C ASN A 316 80.11 11.01 -41.04
N VAL A 317 79.24 10.14 -40.55
CA VAL A 317 78.42 10.39 -39.35
C VAL A 317 78.88 9.56 -38.17
N THR A 318 78.69 10.07 -36.95
CA THR A 318 79.03 9.38 -35.69
C THR A 318 77.83 9.46 -34.75
N ASP A 319 77.45 8.33 -34.16
CA ASP A 319 76.28 8.22 -33.27
C ASP A 319 75.00 8.85 -33.85
N TYR A 320 74.80 8.75 -35.16
CA TYR A 320 73.64 9.31 -35.86
C TYR A 320 72.41 8.43 -35.64
N GLU A 321 71.31 9.04 -35.19
CA GLU A 321 70.04 8.34 -35.00
C GLU A 321 69.28 8.23 -36.33
N LEU A 322 69.13 7.01 -36.85
CA LEU A 322 68.34 6.76 -38.07
C LEU A 322 66.84 6.93 -37.82
N GLY A 323 66.39 6.58 -36.62
CA GLY A 323 65.01 6.73 -36.15
C GLY A 323 64.55 5.56 -35.28
N PRO A 324 63.37 5.70 -34.65
CA PRO A 324 62.83 4.68 -33.77
C PRO A 324 62.18 3.52 -34.55
N ILE A 325 62.43 2.29 -34.12
CA ILE A 325 61.66 1.10 -34.51
C ILE A 325 61.16 0.35 -33.27
N PRO A 326 60.02 -0.37 -33.31
CA PRO A 326 59.54 -1.17 -32.18
C PRO A 326 60.59 -2.20 -31.72
N LYS A 327 60.72 -2.43 -30.40
CA LYS A 327 61.52 -3.56 -29.88
C LYS A 327 61.05 -4.87 -30.52
N GLY A 328 62.00 -5.71 -30.91
CA GLY A 328 61.69 -7.00 -31.50
C GLY A 328 62.86 -7.58 -32.27
N THR A 329 62.58 -8.65 -33.01
CA THR A 329 63.56 -9.33 -33.84
C THR A 329 63.41 -8.88 -35.29
N TYR A 330 64.55 -8.65 -35.97
CA TYR A 330 64.56 -8.07 -37.32
C TYR A 330 65.47 -8.84 -38.27
N ASN A 331 65.02 -8.99 -39.51
CA ASN A 331 65.90 -9.32 -40.63
C ASN A 331 66.46 -8.00 -41.16
N VAL A 332 67.78 -7.85 -41.09
CA VAL A 332 68.50 -6.63 -41.43
C VAL A 332 69.25 -6.83 -42.74
N ALA A 333 69.06 -5.92 -43.69
CA ALA A 333 69.84 -5.89 -44.91
C ALA A 333 70.39 -4.49 -45.16
N ILE A 334 71.70 -4.39 -45.36
CA ILE A 334 72.39 -3.14 -45.68
C ILE A 334 73.16 -3.33 -46.98
N ARG A 335 73.02 -2.37 -47.88
CA ARG A 335 73.59 -2.41 -49.21
C ARG A 335 74.45 -1.18 -49.45
N ALA A 336 75.70 -1.42 -49.86
CA ALA A 336 76.58 -0.39 -50.39
C ALA A 336 76.07 0.16 -51.73
N PRO A 337 76.44 1.39 -52.11
CA PRO A 337 76.02 2.00 -53.36
C PRO A 337 76.70 1.35 -54.58
N ASN A 338 77.81 0.63 -54.38
CA ASN A 338 78.54 -0.09 -55.41
C ASN A 338 78.92 -1.51 -54.94
N ASN A 339 79.22 -2.40 -55.89
CA ASN A 339 79.48 -3.81 -55.62
C ASN A 339 80.98 -4.16 -55.47
N PHE A 340 81.89 -3.20 -55.54
CA PHE A 340 83.33 -3.46 -55.62
C PHE A 340 84.08 -3.15 -54.32
N THR A 341 83.60 -2.19 -53.54
CA THR A 341 84.20 -1.85 -52.26
C THR A 341 83.70 -2.79 -51.17
N LEU A 342 84.62 -3.26 -50.33
CA LEU A 342 84.33 -4.12 -49.20
C LEU A 342 84.36 -3.30 -47.91
N TYR A 343 83.51 -3.69 -46.96
CA TYR A 343 83.32 -2.97 -45.70
C TYR A 343 83.38 -3.92 -44.51
N GLU A 344 83.66 -3.32 -43.36
CA GLU A 344 83.54 -3.91 -42.04
C GLU A 344 82.26 -3.41 -41.39
N TRP A 345 81.43 -4.34 -40.93
CA TRP A 345 80.11 -4.12 -40.34
C TRP A 345 80.12 -4.64 -38.90
N ILE A 346 79.93 -3.74 -37.94
CA ILE A 346 79.92 -4.06 -36.51
C ILE A 346 78.57 -3.68 -35.93
N PHE A 347 77.89 -4.62 -35.27
CA PHE A 347 76.62 -4.36 -34.58
C PHE A 347 76.67 -4.79 -33.13
N SER A 348 75.85 -4.12 -32.31
CA SER A 348 75.55 -4.51 -30.92
C SER A 348 76.82 -4.78 -30.10
N ASN A 349 77.78 -3.85 -30.14
CA ASN A 349 79.09 -3.98 -29.48
C ASN A 349 79.85 -5.26 -29.89
N ASN A 350 79.98 -5.48 -31.20
CA ASN A 350 80.68 -6.61 -31.81
C ASN A 350 80.03 -7.99 -31.61
N ALA A 351 78.77 -8.04 -31.17
CA ALA A 351 78.01 -9.29 -31.09
C ALA A 351 77.67 -9.86 -32.47
N TYR A 352 77.54 -8.98 -33.48
CA TYR A 352 77.45 -9.39 -34.88
C TYR A 352 78.50 -8.65 -35.69
N TYR A 353 79.34 -9.41 -36.37
CA TYR A 353 80.50 -8.91 -37.10
C TYR A 353 80.56 -9.55 -38.48
N LEU A 354 80.77 -8.73 -39.51
CA LEU A 354 81.05 -9.17 -40.87
C LEU A 354 82.10 -8.25 -41.48
N ALA A 355 83.09 -8.81 -42.14
CA ALA A 355 84.13 -8.06 -42.84
C ALA A 355 84.31 -8.60 -44.25
N GLY A 356 84.88 -7.80 -45.15
CA GLY A 356 85.16 -8.23 -46.52
C GLY A 356 83.91 -8.43 -47.38
N SER A 357 82.80 -7.75 -47.07
CA SER A 357 81.55 -7.84 -47.82
C SER A 357 81.02 -6.46 -48.21
N ASN A 358 80.44 -6.36 -49.41
CA ASN A 358 79.75 -5.16 -49.91
C ASN A 358 78.28 -5.06 -49.45
N THR A 359 77.74 -6.13 -48.86
CA THR A 359 76.40 -6.17 -48.27
C THR A 359 76.44 -6.84 -46.90
N TYR A 360 75.58 -6.37 -46.01
CA TYR A 360 75.31 -7.01 -44.74
C TYR A 360 73.90 -7.59 -44.78
N ILE A 361 73.76 -8.89 -44.50
CA ILE A 361 72.46 -9.55 -44.36
C ILE A 361 72.51 -10.36 -43.08
N LEU A 362 71.62 -10.07 -42.14
CA LEU A 362 71.46 -10.85 -40.92
C LEU A 362 69.99 -11.12 -40.68
N ASP A 363 69.64 -12.40 -40.59
CA ASP A 363 68.32 -12.84 -40.18
C ASP A 363 68.25 -12.98 -38.66
N GLY A 364 67.16 -12.54 -38.06
CA GLY A 364 66.90 -12.77 -36.64
C GLY A 364 67.71 -11.89 -35.67
N MET A 365 68.12 -10.68 -36.05
CA MET A 365 68.80 -9.75 -35.14
C MET A 365 67.87 -9.38 -33.97
N ASP A 366 68.31 -9.62 -32.73
CA ASP A 366 67.56 -9.26 -31.53
C ASP A 366 67.79 -7.79 -31.16
N LEU A 367 66.76 -6.98 -31.32
CA LEU A 367 66.74 -5.55 -31.03
C LEU A 367 65.85 -5.23 -29.82
N THR A 368 65.90 -6.06 -28.79
CA THR A 368 65.11 -5.89 -27.55
C THR A 368 65.86 -5.18 -26.40
N CYS A 369 67.18 -5.07 -26.46
CA CYS A 369 67.99 -4.37 -25.46
C CYS A 369 68.27 -2.89 -25.82
N ASP A 370 68.49 -2.04 -24.81
CA ASP A 370 68.62 -0.58 -24.99
C ASP A 370 69.88 -0.14 -25.78
N HIS A 371 70.83 -1.05 -26.04
CA HIS A 371 72.06 -0.79 -26.82
C HIS A 371 72.21 -1.73 -28.03
N CYS A 372 71.21 -2.54 -28.34
CA CYS A 372 71.25 -3.50 -29.44
C CYS A 372 71.11 -2.82 -30.81
N GLY A 373 70.67 -1.57 -30.86
CA GLY A 373 70.51 -0.80 -32.11
C GLY A 373 71.77 -0.08 -32.60
N ARG A 374 72.94 -0.29 -31.99
CA ARG A 374 74.20 0.38 -32.38
C ARG A 374 74.91 -0.35 -33.52
N MET A 375 75.33 0.39 -34.54
CA MET A 375 76.05 -0.11 -35.71
C MET A 375 77.22 0.80 -36.08
N ASP A 376 78.35 0.21 -36.44
CA ASP A 376 79.51 0.92 -36.99
C ASP A 376 79.91 0.33 -38.36
N ILE A 377 80.26 1.21 -39.31
CA ILE A 377 80.68 0.84 -40.67
C ILE A 377 82.03 1.49 -40.99
N TYR A 378 82.98 0.65 -41.42
CA TYR A 378 84.34 1.05 -41.83
C TYR A 378 84.68 0.45 -43.21
N TYR A 379 85.71 0.99 -43.87
CA TYR A 379 86.32 0.32 -45.03
C TYR A 379 87.06 -0.94 -44.57
N TYR A 380 86.98 -2.01 -45.36
CA TYR A 380 87.74 -3.25 -45.14
C TYR A 380 89.07 -3.26 -45.90
#